data_AF-A0A967E0G4-F1
#
_entry.id   AF-A0A967E0G4-F1
#
_cell.length_a   1.000
_cell.length_b   1.000
_cell.length_c   1.000
_cell.angle_alpha   90.00
_cell.angle_beta   90.00
_cell.angle_gamma   90.00
#
_symmetry.space_group_name_H-M   'P 1'
#
loop_
_entity.id
_entity.type
_entity.pdbx_description
1 polymer ?
#
loop_
_entity_poly.entity_id
_entity_poly.type
_entity_poly.pdbx_seq_one_letter_code
_entity_poly.pdbx_strand_id
1 'polypeptide(L)'
;MKFRYLTLSSIILLVSFSCNKDDDSIPNLVNKGNITGAVNLYTEGTTQIENSNMLVKVDGITPTTSATTNADGNFTIPDVPFGTHIITYEKPGFGSFKKFEVEHEKNTTAITNTPSLGQISSTQVVDIQANVVDNHVVVSITTEPAGSLGNTRYIRYFLSTNSDVNNENYLYFSPGLVSQINPKEISLSKNDLLDAGFSSGDTVFIKVYGDSFWSNTYHDPNLEKSVFPNLNMTTIDTVSFIVP
;
A
#
# COMPACT_ATOMS: atom_id res chain seq x y z
N MET A 1 -0.68 -78.60 -74.96
CA MET A 1 -1.01 -78.04 -73.63
C MET A 1 -0.63 -76.55 -73.65
N LYS A 2 -1.60 -75.69 -73.33
CA LYS A 2 -1.67 -74.21 -73.15
C LYS A 2 -0.35 -73.39 -73.10
N PHE A 3 -0.20 -72.40 -74.02
CA PHE A 3 -0.23 -70.90 -73.87
C PHE A 3 1.00 -70.27 -73.13
N ARG A 4 1.92 -69.57 -73.81
CA ARG A 4 1.99 -68.13 -74.24
C ARG A 4 2.79 -67.21 -73.28
N TYR A 5 3.67 -66.42 -73.92
CA TYR A 5 4.51 -65.27 -73.52
C TYR A 5 4.07 -64.41 -72.33
N LEU A 6 5.03 -63.80 -71.59
CA LEU A 6 5.20 -62.33 -71.48
C LEU A 6 6.46 -61.95 -70.67
N THR A 7 7.37 -61.20 -71.29
CA THR A 7 8.42 -60.40 -70.64
C THR A 7 7.78 -59.20 -69.95
N LEU A 8 8.12 -58.92 -68.68
CA LEU A 8 7.80 -57.63 -68.06
C LEU A 8 8.99 -57.09 -67.28
N SER A 9 9.54 -56.02 -67.84
CA SER A 9 10.55 -55.13 -67.26
C SER A 9 9.99 -54.50 -65.99
N SER A 10 10.70 -54.64 -64.86
CA SER A 10 10.27 -54.08 -63.58
C SER A 10 10.87 -52.68 -63.40
N ILE A 11 10.00 -51.70 -63.36
CA ILE A 11 10.28 -50.29 -63.07
C ILE A 11 10.65 -50.17 -61.58
N ILE A 12 11.87 -49.68 -61.32
CA ILE A 12 12.33 -49.27 -60.00
C ILE A 12 11.67 -47.92 -59.67
N LEU A 13 10.72 -47.94 -58.72
CA LEU A 13 10.17 -46.72 -58.13
C LEU A 13 11.11 -46.23 -57.03
N LEU A 14 11.82 -45.13 -57.30
CA LEU A 14 12.56 -44.35 -56.32
C LEU A 14 11.57 -43.63 -55.39
N VAL A 15 11.34 -44.16 -54.20
CA VAL A 15 10.62 -43.46 -53.14
C VAL A 15 11.62 -42.58 -52.41
N SER A 16 11.58 -41.29 -52.71
CA SER A 16 12.37 -40.25 -52.06
C SER A 16 11.95 -40.10 -50.59
N PHE A 17 12.94 -40.18 -49.70
CA PHE A 17 12.87 -39.74 -48.32
C PHE A 17 12.43 -38.27 -48.25
N SER A 18 11.27 -38.00 -47.65
CA SER A 18 10.98 -36.70 -47.03
C SER A 18 10.80 -36.97 -45.54
N CYS A 19 11.93 -36.90 -44.82
CA CYS A 19 11.91 -36.81 -43.38
C CYS A 19 11.35 -35.42 -43.05
N ASN A 20 10.06 -35.34 -42.67
CA ASN A 20 9.57 -34.13 -42.01
C ASN A 20 10.40 -33.97 -40.74
N LYS A 21 11.23 -32.95 -40.71
CA LYS A 21 11.75 -32.45 -39.44
C LYS A 21 10.54 -31.86 -38.75
N ASP A 22 10.00 -32.61 -37.79
CA ASP A 22 9.10 -32.04 -36.80
C ASP A 22 9.91 -30.91 -36.13
N ASP A 23 9.50 -29.69 -36.43
CA ASP A 23 10.01 -28.47 -35.82
C ASP A 23 9.47 -28.50 -34.39
N ASP A 24 10.19 -29.18 -33.49
CA ASP A 24 9.99 -29.09 -32.05
C ASP A 24 10.33 -27.66 -31.62
N SER A 25 9.41 -26.73 -31.91
CA SER A 25 9.37 -25.45 -31.24
C SER A 25 9.18 -25.76 -29.76
N ILE A 26 10.26 -25.68 -28.99
CA ILE A 26 10.19 -25.63 -27.52
C ILE A 26 9.10 -24.62 -27.21
N PRO A 27 8.00 -24.99 -26.51
CA PRO A 27 6.99 -24.01 -26.16
C PRO A 27 7.71 -22.91 -25.39
N ASN A 28 7.71 -21.69 -25.95
CA ASN A 28 8.26 -20.52 -25.26
C ASN A 28 7.69 -20.54 -23.86
N LEU A 29 8.53 -20.80 -22.86
CA LEU A 29 8.10 -20.78 -21.47
C LEU A 29 7.73 -19.33 -21.17
N VAL A 30 6.43 -19.03 -21.21
CA VAL A 30 5.91 -17.72 -20.82
C VAL A 30 6.25 -17.57 -19.35
N ASN A 31 7.21 -16.70 -19.05
CA ASN A 31 7.69 -16.43 -17.71
C ASN A 31 7.33 -15.00 -17.27
N LYS A 32 6.45 -14.34 -18.02
CA LYS A 32 6.00 -12.97 -17.78
C LYS A 32 4.56 -12.78 -18.24
N GLY A 33 3.87 -11.85 -17.60
CA GLY A 33 2.50 -11.48 -17.92
C GLY A 33 2.21 -10.05 -17.50
N ASN A 34 0.94 -9.67 -17.53
CA ASN A 34 0.50 -8.35 -17.13
C ASN A 34 0.01 -8.35 -15.69
N ILE A 35 0.29 -7.26 -14.97
CA ILE A 35 -0.40 -6.95 -13.71
C ILE A 35 -1.35 -5.79 -13.97
N THR A 36 -2.62 -5.98 -13.66
CA THR A 36 -3.66 -4.96 -13.78
C THR A 36 -4.24 -4.60 -12.42
N GLY A 37 -4.81 -3.41 -12.31
CA GLY A 37 -5.48 -2.97 -11.10
C GLY A 37 -6.03 -1.57 -11.24
N ALA A 38 -6.53 -1.05 -10.13
CA ALA A 38 -7.03 0.32 -10.03
C ALA A 38 -6.59 0.98 -8.72
N VAL A 39 -6.78 2.29 -8.61
CA VAL A 39 -6.63 3.08 -7.39
C VAL A 39 -7.64 4.22 -7.39
N ASN A 40 -8.20 4.54 -6.23
CA ASN A 40 -9.05 5.71 -6.04
C ASN A 40 -8.27 6.80 -5.30
N LEU A 41 -8.32 8.04 -5.78
CA LEU A 41 -7.61 9.17 -5.21
C LEU A 41 -8.57 10.16 -4.58
N TYR A 42 -8.19 10.67 -3.42
CA TYR A 42 -8.98 11.60 -2.63
C TYR A 42 -8.11 12.79 -2.20
N THR A 43 -8.78 13.89 -1.87
CA THR A 43 -8.19 14.94 -1.03
C THR A 43 -7.74 14.38 0.33
N GLU A 44 -7.18 15.22 1.20
CA GLU A 44 -6.94 14.80 2.61
C GLU A 44 -8.24 14.39 3.35
N GLY A 45 -9.41 14.85 2.86
CA GLY A 45 -10.73 14.46 3.36
C GLY A 45 -11.40 13.35 2.54
N THR A 46 -12.73 13.43 2.42
CA THR A 46 -13.54 12.40 1.75
C THR A 46 -13.86 12.71 0.29
N THR A 47 -13.47 13.88 -0.22
CA THR A 47 -13.73 14.27 -1.61
C THR A 47 -12.82 13.50 -2.56
N GLN A 48 -13.42 12.74 -3.47
CA GLN A 48 -12.70 12.06 -4.55
C GLN A 48 -12.19 13.07 -5.57
N ILE A 49 -10.98 12.85 -6.07
CA ILE A 49 -10.36 13.65 -7.13
C ILE A 49 -10.03 12.75 -8.32
N GLU A 50 -9.45 13.33 -9.38
CA GLU A 50 -9.06 12.57 -10.56
C GLU A 50 -8.05 11.46 -10.21
N ASN A 51 -8.38 10.22 -10.59
CA ASN A 51 -7.58 9.02 -10.30
C ASN A 51 -6.36 8.85 -11.22
N SER A 52 -6.17 9.73 -12.21
CA SER A 52 -5.10 9.65 -13.21
C SER A 52 -3.73 9.96 -12.64
N ASN A 53 -2.70 9.67 -13.42
CA ASN A 53 -1.33 10.14 -13.18
C ASN A 53 -0.69 9.63 -11.88
N MET A 54 -1.15 8.49 -11.34
CA MET A 54 -0.44 7.72 -10.32
C MET A 54 0.55 6.80 -11.02
N LEU A 55 1.83 6.90 -10.68
CA LEU A 55 2.85 5.95 -11.12
C LEU A 55 2.69 4.66 -10.30
N VAL A 56 2.56 3.53 -10.97
CA VAL A 56 2.48 2.20 -10.34
C VAL A 56 3.64 1.38 -10.89
N LYS A 57 4.51 0.87 -10.01
CA LYS A 57 5.73 0.14 -10.40
C LYS A 57 5.89 -1.15 -9.63
N VAL A 58 6.56 -2.10 -10.25
CA VAL A 58 7.03 -3.34 -9.60
C VAL A 58 8.41 -3.06 -9.01
N ASP A 59 8.55 -3.23 -7.69
CA ASP A 59 9.83 -3.02 -7.01
C ASP A 59 10.82 -4.17 -7.31
N GLY A 60 12.12 -3.88 -7.30
CA GLY A 60 13.17 -4.90 -7.31
C GLY A 60 13.47 -5.56 -8.67
N ILE A 61 12.85 -5.11 -9.76
CA ILE A 61 13.09 -5.65 -11.11
C ILE A 61 13.89 -4.68 -11.99
N THR A 62 14.71 -5.24 -12.90
CA THR A 62 15.52 -4.49 -13.86
C THR A 62 15.34 -5.07 -15.27
N PRO A 63 14.96 -4.26 -16.28
CA PRO A 63 14.59 -2.85 -16.19
C PRO A 63 13.31 -2.64 -15.34
N THR A 64 13.13 -1.45 -14.80
CA THR A 64 11.91 -1.10 -14.04
C THR A 64 10.69 -1.23 -14.94
N THR A 65 9.68 -1.96 -14.46
CA THR A 65 8.39 -2.07 -15.13
C THR A 65 7.34 -1.26 -14.36
N SER A 66 6.65 -0.38 -15.06
CA SER A 66 5.67 0.53 -14.47
C SER A 66 4.56 0.89 -15.44
N ALA A 67 3.48 1.44 -14.90
CA ALA A 67 2.39 2.05 -15.65
C ALA A 67 1.91 3.33 -14.95
N THR A 68 1.15 4.15 -15.66
CA THR A 68 0.47 5.31 -15.10
C THR A 68 -1.03 5.08 -15.17
N THR A 69 -1.75 5.46 -14.11
CA THR A 69 -3.21 5.31 -14.07
C THR A 69 -3.91 6.26 -15.03
N ASN A 70 -5.00 5.79 -15.65
CA ASN A 70 -5.90 6.61 -16.45
C ASN A 70 -6.91 7.38 -15.57
N ALA A 71 -7.83 8.13 -16.19
CA ALA A 71 -8.84 8.93 -15.48
C ALA A 71 -9.73 8.12 -14.50
N ASP A 72 -9.97 6.83 -14.81
CA ASP A 72 -10.74 5.93 -13.96
C ASP A 72 -9.89 5.32 -12.83
N GLY A 73 -8.57 5.52 -12.85
CA GLY A 73 -7.63 4.94 -11.89
C GLY A 73 -7.06 3.59 -12.32
N ASN A 74 -7.44 3.10 -13.49
CA ASN A 74 -7.00 1.81 -14.02
C ASN A 74 -5.55 1.88 -14.53
N PHE A 75 -4.79 0.81 -14.30
CA PHE A 75 -3.45 0.64 -14.86
C PHE A 75 -3.23 -0.78 -15.38
N THR A 76 -2.25 -0.93 -16.27
CA THR A 76 -1.76 -2.23 -16.75
C THR A 76 -0.24 -2.14 -16.86
N ILE A 77 0.46 -2.86 -15.99
CA ILE A 77 1.92 -3.02 -16.03
C ILE A 77 2.21 -4.22 -16.94
N PRO A 78 2.81 -4.01 -18.13
CA PRO A 78 3.05 -5.09 -19.07
C PRO A 78 4.30 -5.90 -18.70
N ASP A 79 4.42 -7.14 -19.16
CA ASP A 79 5.68 -7.90 -19.14
C ASP A 79 6.34 -8.06 -17.75
N VAL A 80 5.55 -8.17 -16.68
CA VAL A 80 6.03 -8.46 -15.33
C VAL A 80 6.46 -9.92 -15.24
N PRO A 81 7.69 -10.23 -14.81
CA PRO A 81 8.13 -11.61 -14.61
C PRO A 81 7.26 -12.36 -13.59
N PHE A 82 7.06 -13.67 -13.76
CA PHE A 82 6.35 -14.47 -12.77
C PHE A 82 7.11 -14.52 -11.44
N GLY A 83 6.36 -14.55 -10.33
CA GLY A 83 6.86 -14.49 -8.96
C GLY A 83 5.98 -13.65 -8.04
N THR A 84 6.42 -13.47 -6.81
CA THR A 84 5.77 -12.63 -5.80
C THR A 84 6.42 -11.25 -5.78
N HIS A 85 5.60 -10.21 -5.94
CA HIS A 85 6.07 -8.84 -6.12
C HIS A 85 5.58 -7.88 -5.06
N ILE A 86 6.30 -6.77 -4.92
CA ILE A 86 5.85 -5.57 -4.22
C ILE A 86 5.47 -4.54 -5.29
N ILE A 87 4.28 -3.97 -5.15
CA ILE A 87 3.76 -2.95 -6.04
C ILE A 87 3.75 -1.62 -5.30
N THR A 88 4.45 -0.62 -5.84
CA THR A 88 4.55 0.72 -5.27
C THR A 88 3.71 1.70 -6.09
N TYR A 89 2.95 2.54 -5.38
CA TYR A 89 2.08 3.59 -5.92
C TYR A 89 2.64 4.95 -5.50
N GLU A 90 2.99 5.79 -6.48
CA GLU A 90 3.62 7.10 -6.27
C GLU A 90 2.93 8.20 -7.07
N LYS A 91 2.51 9.27 -6.38
CA LYS A 91 2.05 10.51 -6.98
C LYS A 91 2.45 11.68 -6.07
N PRO A 92 2.95 12.80 -6.62
CA PRO A 92 3.22 13.98 -5.82
C PRO A 92 2.01 14.37 -4.96
N GLY A 93 2.25 14.57 -3.66
CA GLY A 93 1.21 14.93 -2.71
C GLY A 93 0.42 13.77 -2.09
N PHE A 94 0.78 12.49 -2.33
CA PHE A 94 0.10 11.32 -1.73
C PHE A 94 0.99 10.47 -0.80
N GLY A 95 2.30 10.73 -0.78
CA GLY A 95 3.26 9.77 -0.23
C GLY A 95 3.41 8.53 -1.12
N SER A 96 4.20 7.57 -0.67
CA SER A 96 4.39 6.28 -1.35
C SER A 96 3.57 5.20 -0.65
N PHE A 97 2.65 4.55 -1.35
CA PHE A 97 1.89 3.40 -0.83
C PHE A 97 2.43 2.11 -1.42
N LYS A 98 2.50 1.05 -0.62
CA LYS A 98 2.99 -0.26 -1.07
C LYS A 98 1.95 -1.37 -0.85
N LYS A 99 1.86 -2.25 -1.83
CA LYS A 99 1.16 -3.52 -1.74
C LYS A 99 2.18 -4.66 -1.83
N PHE A 100 2.30 -5.42 -0.75
CA PHE A 100 3.17 -6.60 -0.67
C PHE A 100 2.44 -7.84 -1.19
N GLU A 101 3.21 -8.90 -1.42
CA GLU A 101 2.70 -10.26 -1.68
C GLU A 101 1.77 -10.36 -2.90
N VAL A 102 2.08 -9.64 -3.98
CA VAL A 102 1.35 -9.76 -5.23
C VAL A 102 1.86 -10.96 -6.01
N GLU A 103 1.15 -12.08 -5.91
CA GLU A 103 1.44 -13.32 -6.63
C GLU A 103 1.11 -13.20 -8.13
N HIS A 104 2.11 -13.43 -8.98
CA HIS A 104 1.99 -13.38 -10.43
C HIS A 104 2.49 -14.67 -11.10
N GLU A 105 1.57 -15.52 -11.53
CA GLU A 105 1.90 -16.86 -12.08
C GLU A 105 1.17 -17.18 -13.40
N LYS A 106 0.59 -16.15 -14.03
CA LYS A 106 -0.26 -16.31 -15.22
C LYS A 106 -0.17 -15.09 -16.13
N ASN A 107 -0.65 -15.22 -17.37
CA ASN A 107 -0.60 -14.16 -18.38
C ASN A 107 -1.18 -12.82 -17.92
N THR A 108 -2.18 -12.82 -17.03
CA THR A 108 -2.72 -11.60 -16.42
C THR A 108 -3.09 -11.86 -14.95
N THR A 109 -2.46 -11.12 -14.03
CA THR A 109 -2.88 -11.03 -12.62
C THR A 109 -3.62 -9.72 -12.41
N ALA A 110 -4.85 -9.80 -11.89
CA ALA A 110 -5.61 -8.62 -11.47
C ALA A 110 -5.45 -8.41 -9.96
N ILE A 111 -5.02 -7.23 -9.55
CA ILE A 111 -5.07 -6.78 -8.15
C ILE A 111 -6.52 -6.39 -7.85
N THR A 112 -7.22 -7.23 -7.09
CA THR A 112 -8.67 -7.10 -6.85
C THR A 112 -9.04 -6.12 -5.75
N ASN A 113 -8.13 -5.85 -4.81
CA ASN A 113 -8.32 -4.84 -3.77
C ASN A 113 -7.78 -3.49 -4.28
N THR A 114 -8.70 -2.63 -4.70
CA THR A 114 -8.44 -1.25 -5.14
C THR A 114 -8.21 -0.35 -3.92
N PRO A 115 -6.97 0.12 -3.67
CA PRO A 115 -6.72 1.04 -2.57
C PRO A 115 -7.39 2.40 -2.82
N SER A 116 -7.89 3.00 -1.74
CA SER A 116 -8.27 4.42 -1.69
C SER A 116 -7.17 5.19 -1.00
N LEU A 117 -6.56 6.14 -1.70
CA LEU A 117 -5.42 6.92 -1.22
C LEU A 117 -5.79 8.40 -1.09
N GLY A 118 -5.44 9.02 0.04
CA GLY A 118 -5.65 10.43 0.31
C GLY A 118 -4.38 11.25 0.11
N GLN A 119 -4.52 12.53 -0.20
CA GLN A 119 -3.40 13.46 -0.21
C GLN A 119 -2.72 13.53 1.17
N ILE A 120 -1.47 13.97 1.22
CA ILE A 120 -0.76 14.33 2.45
C ILE A 120 -1.57 15.38 3.19
N SER A 121 -1.78 15.14 4.49
CA SER A 121 -2.53 16.04 5.36
C SER A 121 -1.90 17.43 5.37
N SER A 122 -2.74 18.46 5.33
CA SER A 122 -2.35 19.85 5.59
C SER A 122 -2.48 20.22 7.07
N THR A 123 -3.10 19.35 7.87
CA THR A 123 -3.40 19.58 9.29
C THR A 123 -2.11 19.60 10.11
N GLN A 124 -1.78 20.73 10.73
CA GLN A 124 -0.70 20.82 11.70
C GLN A 124 -1.27 20.62 13.10
N VAL A 125 -0.50 19.97 13.98
CA VAL A 125 -0.81 19.95 15.42
C VAL A 125 0.04 21.02 16.08
N VAL A 126 -0.62 21.97 16.75
CA VAL A 126 0.02 23.20 17.27
C VAL A 126 0.02 23.29 18.79
N ASP A 127 -0.77 22.46 19.48
CA ASP A 127 -0.72 22.31 20.94
C ASP A 127 -1.22 20.92 21.35
N ILE A 128 -0.61 20.35 22.39
CA ILE A 128 -1.04 19.10 23.02
C ILE A 128 -0.93 19.29 24.53
N GLN A 129 -1.99 18.94 25.26
CA GLN A 129 -1.98 18.92 26.72
C GLN A 129 -2.51 17.57 27.19
N ALA A 130 -1.78 16.89 28.07
CA ALA A 130 -2.20 15.62 28.65
C ALA A 130 -2.38 15.77 30.16
N ASN A 131 -3.59 15.48 30.65
CA ASN A 131 -3.92 15.60 32.07
C ASN A 131 -4.47 14.27 32.59
N VAL A 132 -3.93 13.79 33.71
CA VAL A 132 -4.46 12.63 34.41
C VAL A 132 -5.64 13.08 35.27
N VAL A 133 -6.82 12.49 35.03
CA VAL A 133 -8.05 12.75 35.78
C VAL A 133 -8.67 11.41 36.14
N ASP A 134 -8.71 11.10 37.44
CA ASP A 134 -9.09 9.79 37.96
C ASP A 134 -8.29 8.65 37.28
N ASN A 135 -8.97 7.68 36.67
CA ASN A 135 -8.36 6.56 35.92
C ASN A 135 -8.25 6.83 34.40
N HIS A 136 -8.27 8.10 34.00
CA HIS A 136 -8.16 8.50 32.59
C HIS A 136 -7.03 9.50 32.38
N VAL A 137 -6.51 9.50 31.15
CA VAL A 137 -5.67 10.55 30.62
C VAL A 137 -6.49 11.29 29.58
N VAL A 138 -6.82 12.54 29.85
CA VAL A 138 -7.48 13.43 28.89
C VAL A 138 -6.40 14.16 28.11
N VAL A 139 -6.35 13.92 26.81
CA VAL A 139 -5.44 14.63 25.90
C VAL A 139 -6.23 15.63 25.07
N SER A 140 -5.90 16.90 25.21
CA SER A 140 -6.44 18.01 24.43
C SER A 140 -5.46 18.35 23.30
N ILE A 141 -5.95 18.37 22.06
CA ILE A 141 -5.13 18.49 20.84
C ILE A 141 -5.66 19.67 20.02
N THR A 142 -4.82 20.68 19.80
CA THR A 142 -5.16 21.83 18.96
C THR A 142 -4.55 21.67 17.58
N THR A 143 -5.35 21.86 16.53
CA THR A 143 -4.90 21.82 15.14
C THR A 143 -4.94 23.18 14.46
N GLU A 144 -4.08 23.36 13.45
CA GLU A 144 -4.14 24.44 12.47
C GLU A 144 -4.12 23.85 11.05
N PRO A 145 -5.15 24.08 10.22
CA PRO A 145 -6.38 24.80 10.52
C PRO A 145 -7.23 24.14 11.62
N ALA A 146 -7.99 24.97 12.33
CA ALA A 146 -8.87 24.51 13.41
C ALA A 146 -9.93 23.53 12.88
N GLY A 147 -10.01 22.34 13.49
CA GLY A 147 -11.07 21.36 13.24
C GLY A 147 -12.46 21.93 13.61
N SER A 148 -13.42 21.81 12.68
CA SER A 148 -14.82 22.17 12.92
C SER A 148 -15.76 21.27 12.11
N LEU A 149 -17.08 21.34 12.34
CA LEU A 149 -18.06 20.64 11.49
C LEU A 149 -17.97 21.04 10.01
N GLY A 150 -17.64 22.31 9.72
CA GLY A 150 -17.43 22.82 8.35
C GLY A 150 -16.01 22.63 7.82
N ASN A 151 -15.07 22.24 8.67
CA ASN A 151 -13.65 22.03 8.35
C ASN A 151 -13.15 20.80 9.10
N THR A 152 -13.65 19.63 8.72
CA THR A 152 -13.27 18.37 9.38
C THR A 152 -11.79 18.10 9.14
N ARG A 153 -11.06 17.84 10.22
CA ARG A 153 -9.64 17.48 10.21
C ARG A 153 -9.47 16.05 10.70
N TYR A 154 -8.31 15.47 10.41
CA TYR A 154 -7.96 14.13 10.85
C TYR A 154 -6.60 14.16 11.53
N ILE A 155 -6.48 13.40 12.61
CA ILE A 155 -5.25 13.32 13.41
C ILE A 155 -4.98 11.87 13.79
N ARG A 156 -3.72 11.57 14.12
CA ARG A 156 -3.30 10.29 14.67
C ARG A 156 -2.27 10.53 15.76
N TYR A 157 -2.37 9.76 16.85
CA TYR A 157 -1.37 9.79 17.91
C TYR A 157 -0.55 8.51 17.97
N PHE A 158 0.67 8.66 18.47
CA PHE A 158 1.66 7.62 18.69
C PHE A 158 2.10 7.69 20.15
N LEU A 159 2.23 6.52 20.79
CA LEU A 159 2.65 6.39 22.18
C LEU A 159 3.92 5.55 22.29
N SER A 160 4.77 5.91 23.25
CA SER A 160 5.95 5.12 23.62
C SER A 160 6.38 5.47 25.05
N THR A 161 7.20 4.62 25.67
CA THR A 161 7.95 4.96 26.88
C THR A 161 9.26 5.70 26.57
N ASN A 162 9.63 5.80 25.28
CA ASN A 162 10.75 6.60 24.80
C ASN A 162 10.28 8.02 24.43
N SER A 163 11.01 9.05 24.90
CA SER A 163 10.73 10.46 24.60
C SER A 163 10.83 10.82 23.12
N ASP A 164 11.61 10.04 22.35
CA ASP A 164 11.80 10.22 20.91
C ASP A 164 10.68 9.58 20.07
N VAL A 165 9.47 9.48 20.63
CA VAL A 165 8.30 8.91 19.95
C VAL A 165 7.94 9.70 18.70
N ASN A 166 7.76 8.98 17.59
CA ASN A 166 7.37 9.54 16.31
C ASN A 166 6.65 8.48 15.45
N ASN A 167 6.33 8.79 14.20
CA ASN A 167 5.62 7.89 13.28
C ASN A 167 6.45 6.67 12.82
N GLU A 168 7.74 6.62 13.15
CA GLU A 168 8.65 5.51 12.84
C GLU A 168 9.16 4.76 14.09
N ASN A 169 9.07 5.40 15.26
CA ASN A 169 9.50 4.91 16.58
C ASN A 169 8.35 5.04 17.58
N TYR A 170 7.59 3.97 17.78
CA TYR A 170 6.43 3.94 18.66
C TYR A 170 6.20 2.51 19.19
N LEU A 171 5.48 2.40 20.30
CA LEU A 171 4.95 1.12 20.81
C LEU A 171 3.49 0.93 20.41
N TYR A 172 2.74 2.04 20.35
CA TYR A 172 1.34 2.06 19.95
C TYR A 172 1.06 3.23 19.02
N PHE A 173 0.08 3.07 18.12
CA PHE A 173 -0.48 4.15 17.34
C PHE A 173 -2.01 4.04 17.31
N SER A 174 -2.70 5.17 17.32
CA SER A 174 -4.16 5.22 17.26
C SER A 174 -4.67 4.89 15.85
N PRO A 175 -5.95 4.51 15.67
CA PRO A 175 -6.60 4.70 14.38
C PRO A 175 -6.59 6.20 13.98
N GLY A 176 -6.92 6.49 12.71
CA GLY A 176 -7.16 7.86 12.28
C GLY A 176 -8.40 8.42 12.99
N LEU A 177 -8.25 9.58 13.63
CA LEU A 177 -9.31 10.19 14.44
C LEU A 177 -9.88 11.43 13.76
N VAL A 178 -11.19 11.57 13.85
CA VAL A 178 -11.90 12.75 13.34
C VAL A 178 -11.83 13.90 14.35
N SER A 179 -11.41 15.07 13.87
CA SER A 179 -11.38 16.34 14.59
C SER A 179 -12.35 17.34 13.96
N GLN A 180 -13.48 17.54 14.63
CA GLN A 180 -14.55 18.49 14.25
C GLN A 180 -14.77 19.56 15.33
N ILE A 181 -13.89 19.61 16.32
CA ILE A 181 -13.87 20.54 17.44
C ILE A 181 -12.40 20.85 17.70
N ASN A 182 -12.08 22.10 18.06
CA ASN A 182 -10.73 22.55 18.34
C ASN A 182 -10.70 23.32 19.68
N PRO A 183 -9.97 22.86 20.71
CA PRO A 183 -9.19 21.63 20.71
C PRO A 183 -10.06 20.37 20.68
N LYS A 184 -9.51 19.30 20.09
CA LYS A 184 -10.08 17.96 20.13
C LYS A 184 -9.62 17.28 21.42
N GLU A 185 -10.57 16.86 22.26
CA GLU A 185 -10.27 16.00 23.40
C GLU A 185 -10.41 14.52 23.05
N ILE A 186 -9.44 13.74 23.50
CA ILE A 186 -9.50 12.28 23.56
C ILE A 186 -9.32 11.85 25.02
N SER A 187 -10.04 10.80 25.42
CA SER A 187 -9.90 10.21 26.76
C SER A 187 -9.34 8.81 26.59
N LEU A 188 -8.18 8.56 27.20
CA LEU A 188 -7.54 7.25 27.26
C LEU A 188 -7.77 6.70 28.65
N SER A 189 -8.56 5.63 28.76
CA SER A 189 -8.71 4.94 30.04
C SER A 189 -7.42 4.19 30.39
N LYS A 190 -7.26 3.88 31.68
CA LYS A 190 -6.21 2.97 32.14
C LYS A 190 -6.18 1.66 31.33
N ASN A 191 -7.35 1.08 31.03
CA ASN A 191 -7.42 -0.16 30.25
C ASN A 191 -6.94 0.03 28.81
N ASP A 192 -7.28 1.14 28.15
CA ASP A 192 -6.77 1.43 26.79
C ASP A 192 -5.24 1.47 26.76
N LEU A 193 -4.63 2.01 27.81
CA LEU A 193 -3.18 2.09 27.96
C LEU A 193 -2.54 0.72 28.28
N LEU A 194 -3.18 -0.09 29.12
CA LEU A 194 -2.74 -1.46 29.39
C LEU A 194 -2.82 -2.34 28.13
N ASP A 195 -3.91 -2.23 27.37
CA ASP A 195 -4.12 -2.95 26.11
C ASP A 195 -3.13 -2.49 25.02
N ALA A 196 -2.67 -1.23 25.10
CA ALA A 196 -1.60 -0.69 24.27
C ALA A 196 -0.18 -1.15 24.72
N GLY A 197 -0.08 -1.96 25.77
CA GLY A 197 1.17 -2.57 26.24
C GLY A 197 1.91 -1.79 27.32
N PHE A 198 1.30 -0.75 27.90
CA PHE A 198 1.89 0.01 29.01
C PHE A 198 1.50 -0.56 30.38
N SER A 199 2.19 -0.16 31.43
CA SER A 199 1.90 -0.51 32.83
C SER A 199 1.57 0.73 33.65
N SER A 200 0.76 0.56 34.70
CA SER A 200 0.52 1.65 35.67
C SER A 200 1.82 2.17 36.27
N GLY A 201 1.93 3.51 36.34
CA GLY A 201 3.14 4.19 36.78
C GLY A 201 4.16 4.44 35.67
N ASP A 202 4.00 3.87 34.47
CA ASP A 202 4.85 4.21 33.33
C ASP A 202 4.71 5.68 32.96
N THR A 203 5.84 6.31 32.62
CA THR A 203 5.83 7.58 31.90
C THR A 203 5.67 7.28 30.42
N VAL A 204 4.56 7.73 29.83
CA VAL A 204 4.25 7.55 28.42
C VAL A 204 4.33 8.89 27.71
N PHE A 205 5.03 8.92 26.60
CA PHE A 205 5.15 10.06 25.70
C PHE A 205 4.16 9.90 24.56
N ILE A 206 3.52 11.01 24.19
CA ILE A 206 2.58 11.11 23.08
C ILE A 206 3.11 12.08 22.02
N LYS A 207 3.04 11.65 20.76
CA LYS A 207 3.23 12.49 19.57
C LYS A 207 1.98 12.42 18.72
N VAL A 208 1.52 13.56 18.20
CA VAL A 208 0.32 13.62 17.34
C VAL A 208 0.69 14.26 16.02
N TYR A 209 0.15 13.72 14.92
CA TYR A 209 0.32 14.26 13.58
C TYR A 209 -1.05 14.53 12.96
N GLY A 210 -1.11 15.49 12.03
CA GLY A 210 -2.22 15.55 11.09
C GLY A 210 -2.22 14.31 10.20
N ASP A 211 -3.37 13.70 10.01
CA ASP A 211 -3.59 12.55 9.13
C ASP A 211 -4.60 12.96 8.04
N SER A 212 -4.85 12.04 7.12
CA SER A 212 -5.90 12.14 6.12
C SER A 212 -6.97 11.09 6.40
N PHE A 213 -8.19 11.30 5.91
CA PHE A 213 -9.28 10.33 6.04
C PHE A 213 -8.85 8.95 5.53
N TRP A 214 -8.23 8.95 4.34
CA TRP A 214 -7.52 7.79 3.81
C TRP A 214 -6.05 7.90 4.20
N SER A 215 -5.65 7.27 5.30
CA SER A 215 -4.30 7.39 5.91
C SER A 215 -3.14 6.76 5.14
N ASN A 216 -3.40 6.20 3.95
CA ASN A 216 -2.42 5.47 3.11
C ASN A 216 -1.57 4.44 3.90
N THR A 217 -2.03 4.00 5.06
CA THR A 217 -1.22 3.19 5.97
C THR A 217 -1.06 1.79 5.39
N TYR A 218 0.15 1.26 5.43
CA TYR A 218 0.42 -0.14 5.09
C TYR A 218 1.38 -0.75 6.10
N HIS A 219 1.29 -2.07 6.28
CA HIS A 219 2.27 -2.81 7.05
C HIS A 219 3.46 -3.15 6.13
N ASP A 220 4.67 -2.79 6.54
CA ASP A 220 5.90 -3.20 5.86
C ASP A 220 6.47 -4.43 6.59
N PRO A 221 6.36 -5.64 6.02
CA PRO A 221 6.84 -6.85 6.67
C PRO A 221 8.37 -6.89 6.83
N ASN A 222 9.14 -6.09 6.08
CA ASN A 222 10.59 -6.04 6.26
C ASN A 222 10.99 -5.19 7.47
N LEU A 223 10.15 -4.25 7.86
CA LEU A 223 10.34 -3.38 9.03
C LEU A 223 9.54 -3.85 10.23
N GLU A 224 8.68 -4.86 10.05
CA GLU A 224 7.69 -5.36 11.02
C GLU A 224 6.85 -4.24 11.65
N LYS A 225 6.57 -3.18 10.88
CA LYS A 225 5.85 -2.00 11.37
C LYS A 225 4.94 -1.38 10.32
N SER A 226 4.02 -0.56 10.78
CA SER A 226 3.17 0.25 9.89
C SER A 226 3.94 1.48 9.41
N VAL A 227 3.70 1.86 8.16
CA VAL A 227 4.20 3.08 7.54
C VAL A 227 3.00 3.99 7.27
N PHE A 228 3.18 5.30 7.48
CA PHE A 228 2.11 6.31 7.42
C PHE A 228 2.49 7.41 6.41
N PRO A 229 2.29 7.17 5.09
CA PRO A 229 2.93 7.99 4.05
C PRO A 229 2.39 9.41 3.91
N ASN A 230 1.21 9.68 4.46
CA ASN A 230 0.48 10.92 4.20
C ASN A 230 0.14 11.71 5.48
N LEU A 231 0.88 11.48 6.55
CA LEU A 231 0.87 12.36 7.72
C LEU A 231 1.48 13.72 7.39
N ASN A 232 0.99 14.77 8.06
CA ASN A 232 1.69 16.05 8.11
C ASN A 232 2.80 15.97 9.17
N MET A 233 4.05 16.05 8.74
CA MET A 233 5.22 15.99 9.63
C MET A 233 5.45 17.27 10.45
N THR A 234 4.72 18.35 10.17
CA THR A 234 4.78 19.59 10.95
C THR A 234 3.89 19.46 12.18
N THR A 235 4.52 19.28 13.33
CA THR A 235 3.86 19.11 14.64
C THR A 235 4.76 19.63 15.76
N ILE A 236 4.20 19.84 16.95
CA ILE A 236 4.95 20.24 18.15
C ILE A 236 5.75 19.10 18.77
N ASP A 237 6.57 19.41 19.78
CA ASP A 237 7.33 18.44 20.59
C ASP A 237 6.44 17.43 21.33
N THR A 238 7.04 16.35 21.81
CA THR A 238 6.34 15.31 22.57
C THR A 238 5.89 15.82 23.93
N VAL A 239 4.74 15.35 24.37
CA VAL A 239 4.21 15.57 25.73
C VAL A 239 4.17 14.25 26.46
N SER A 240 4.29 14.24 27.79
CA SER A 240 4.24 13.02 28.59
C SER A 240 3.13 13.03 29.64
N PHE A 241 2.68 11.86 30.05
CA PHE A 241 1.80 11.64 31.19
C PHE A 241 2.19 10.34 31.93
N ILE A 242 1.66 10.17 33.15
CA ILE A 242 1.81 8.93 33.91
C ILE A 242 0.57 8.06 33.71
N VAL A 243 0.75 6.77 33.42
CA VAL A 243 -0.35 5.81 33.35
C VAL A 243 -0.98 5.66 34.75
N PRO A 244 -2.30 5.90 34.93
CA PRO A 244 -3.00 5.75 36.22
C PRO A 244 -2.97 4.32 36.78
#